data_AF-A0A7K5U2J5-F1
#
_entry.id   AF-A0A7K5U2J5-F1
#
_cell.length_a   1.000
_cell.length_b   1.000
_cell.length_c   1.000
_cell.angle_alpha   90.00
_cell.angle_beta   90.00
_cell.angle_gamma   90.00
#
_symmetry.space_group_name_H-M   'P 1'
#
loop_
_entity.id
_entity.type
_entity.pdbx_description
1 polymer ?
#
loop_
_entity_poly.entity_id
_entity_poly.type
_entity_poly.pdbx_seq_one_letter_code
_entity_poly.pdbx_strand_id
1 'polypeptide(L)'
;EQVPQLVVSVPSVSNCSSCCRLPDCECDWTDWIDVSYPDSSDRNGGDYETLENIRKYNSSWVCAKVENISCRAEKYPDIPIADLGQTVECNVNVGLICNNSDQQIGGIIPMPVCLNYEISVCCTPNRPECLPPDHTPETPTTTPSTSSSITHSTISTTASTPVLTETSSGITNATMSPSSTTSSSTPRTTTTGPGSSTTTATTSSTSV
;
A
#
# COMPACT_ATOMS: atom_id res chain seq x y z
N GLU A 1 -53.43 27.32 -50.83
CA GLU A 1 -53.60 27.59 -49.40
C GLU A 1 -52.56 26.76 -48.66
N GLN A 2 -51.51 27.39 -48.14
CA GLN A 2 -50.34 26.73 -47.57
C GLN A 2 -50.32 27.03 -46.08
N VAL A 3 -50.41 26.00 -45.24
CA VAL A 3 -50.21 26.14 -43.79
C VAL A 3 -48.71 26.08 -43.52
N PRO A 4 -48.09 27.07 -42.84
CA PRO A 4 -46.70 26.96 -42.44
C PRO A 4 -46.60 26.15 -41.13
N GLN A 5 -45.76 25.12 -41.11
CA GLN A 5 -45.36 24.46 -39.86
C GLN A 5 -44.20 25.21 -39.23
N LEU A 6 -44.38 25.60 -37.97
CA LEU A 6 -43.37 26.26 -37.15
C LEU A 6 -42.31 25.21 -36.73
N VAL A 7 -41.07 25.34 -37.20
CA VAL A 7 -39.95 24.52 -36.72
C VAL A 7 -39.31 25.21 -35.51
N VAL A 8 -39.63 24.72 -34.30
CA VAL A 8 -38.91 25.12 -33.09
C VAL A 8 -37.59 24.36 -33.06
N SER A 9 -36.48 25.08 -33.21
CA SER A 9 -35.14 24.52 -33.05
C SER A 9 -34.84 24.39 -31.56
N VAL A 10 -34.77 23.16 -31.06
CA VAL A 10 -34.32 22.86 -29.69
C VAL A 10 -32.79 22.87 -29.70
N PRO A 11 -32.09 23.62 -28.83
CA PRO A 11 -30.65 23.47 -28.73
C PRO A 11 -30.34 22.08 -28.18
N SER A 12 -29.52 21.33 -28.91
CA SER A 12 -28.92 20.10 -28.42
C SER A 12 -28.02 20.46 -27.24
N VAL A 13 -28.49 20.21 -26.01
CA VAL A 13 -27.62 20.12 -24.85
C VAL A 13 -26.73 18.90 -25.06
N SER A 14 -25.58 19.16 -25.67
CA SER A 14 -24.48 18.20 -25.74
C SER A 14 -23.97 17.99 -24.31
N ASN A 15 -24.57 17.00 -23.65
CA ASN A 15 -24.07 16.43 -22.42
C ASN A 15 -22.68 15.86 -22.72
N CYS A 16 -21.65 16.60 -22.31
CA CYS A 16 -20.27 16.15 -22.43
C CYS A 16 -19.61 16.13 -21.05
N SER A 17 -20.18 15.35 -20.13
CA SER A 17 -19.56 15.07 -18.83
C SER A 17 -18.36 14.11 -18.92
N SER A 18 -17.62 14.08 -20.05
CA SER A 18 -16.45 13.18 -20.20
C SER A 18 -15.36 13.56 -21.21
N CYS A 19 -15.39 14.69 -21.93
CA CYS A 19 -14.37 14.93 -22.97
C CYS A 19 -13.56 16.24 -22.88
N CYS A 20 -13.38 16.82 -21.70
CA CYS A 20 -12.38 17.85 -21.49
C CYS A 20 -11.42 17.45 -20.38
N ARG A 21 -10.54 16.47 -20.63
CA ARG A 21 -9.28 16.41 -19.86
C ARG A 21 -8.52 17.66 -20.30
N LEU A 22 -8.62 18.72 -19.50
CA LEU A 22 -7.89 19.95 -19.76
C LEU A 22 -6.41 19.56 -19.83
N PRO A 23 -5.68 19.94 -20.89
CA PRO A 23 -4.28 19.53 -21.07
C PRO A 23 -3.36 19.99 -19.92
N ASP A 24 -3.82 20.92 -19.07
CA ASP A 24 -3.13 21.42 -17.89
C ASP A 24 -3.49 20.68 -16.58
N CYS A 25 -4.22 19.57 -16.67
CA CYS A 25 -4.61 18.72 -15.55
C CYS A 25 -4.00 17.31 -15.63
N GLU A 26 -2.94 17.15 -16.42
CA GLU A 26 -2.09 15.97 -16.34
C GLU A 26 -1.39 15.93 -14.98
N CYS A 27 -1.20 14.73 -14.43
CA CYS A 27 -0.53 14.60 -13.15
C CYS A 27 0.99 14.74 -13.35
N ASP A 28 1.63 15.39 -12.39
CA ASP A 28 3.08 15.52 -12.36
C ASP A 28 3.66 14.48 -11.39
N TRP A 29 4.70 13.78 -11.84
CA TRP A 29 5.43 12.86 -10.99
C TRP A 29 6.28 13.62 -9.98
N THR A 30 6.22 13.19 -8.73
CA THR A 30 7.15 13.66 -7.70
C THR A 30 8.55 13.10 -7.94
N ASP A 31 9.55 13.73 -7.33
CA ASP A 31 10.79 13.04 -7.00
C ASP A 31 10.51 11.78 -6.17
N TRP A 32 11.49 10.90 -6.08
CA TRP A 32 11.39 9.72 -5.22
C TRP A 32 11.35 10.14 -3.75
N ILE A 33 10.43 9.54 -3.02
CA ILE A 33 10.13 9.80 -1.62
C ILE A 33 10.49 8.54 -0.85
N ASP A 34 11.37 8.75 0.14
CA ASP A 34 11.85 7.76 1.10
C ASP A 34 11.81 8.44 2.47
N VAL A 35 10.84 8.05 3.31
CA VAL A 35 10.64 8.62 4.65
C VAL A 35 10.69 7.58 5.77
N SER A 36 10.80 6.31 5.42
CA SER A 36 10.88 5.19 6.35
C SER A 36 11.95 4.20 5.92
N TYR A 37 12.49 3.46 6.90
CA TYR A 37 13.61 2.57 6.67
C TYR A 37 13.37 1.26 7.43
N PRO A 38 13.64 0.10 6.81
CA PRO A 38 13.46 -1.19 7.48
C PRO A 38 14.48 -1.39 8.60
N ASP A 39 13.98 -1.67 9.81
CA ASP A 39 14.81 -2.11 10.93
C ASP A 39 14.97 -3.64 10.91
N SER A 40 16.17 -4.11 10.59
CA SER A 40 16.49 -5.54 10.58
C SER A 40 16.38 -6.25 11.94
N SER A 41 16.34 -5.48 13.04
CA SER A 41 16.20 -6.02 14.40
C SER A 41 14.75 -6.12 14.88
N ASP A 42 13.81 -5.44 14.21
CA ASP A 42 12.40 -5.45 14.56
C ASP A 42 11.55 -6.21 13.53
N ARG A 43 11.05 -7.38 13.93
CA ARG A 43 10.20 -8.23 13.08
C ARG A 43 8.77 -7.69 12.96
N ASN A 44 8.36 -6.79 13.85
CA ASN A 44 7.08 -6.09 13.78
C ASN A 44 7.19 -4.75 13.03
N GLY A 45 8.41 -4.35 12.65
CA GLY A 45 8.67 -3.24 11.77
C GLY A 45 8.62 -3.64 10.30
N GLY A 46 9.18 -2.78 9.47
CA GLY A 46 9.14 -2.90 8.03
C GLY A 46 9.47 -1.57 7.39
N ASP A 47 9.00 -1.41 6.17
CA ASP A 47 9.19 -0.22 5.37
C ASP A 47 7.84 0.31 4.87
N TYR A 48 7.59 1.60 5.06
CA TYR A 48 6.25 2.20 5.09
C TYR A 48 6.20 3.57 4.42
N GLU A 49 6.42 3.61 3.12
CA GLU A 49 6.22 4.78 2.26
C GLU A 49 4.72 5.04 2.02
N THR A 50 3.95 5.20 3.10
CA THR A 50 2.52 5.46 3.04
C THR A 50 2.24 6.94 2.81
N LEU A 51 1.16 7.26 2.11
CA LEU A 51 0.77 8.66 1.88
C LEU A 51 0.55 9.42 3.20
N GLU A 52 0.15 8.72 4.26
CA GLU A 52 0.02 9.28 5.61
C GLU A 52 1.39 9.61 6.22
N ASN A 53 2.36 8.69 6.16
CA ASN A 53 3.71 8.92 6.68
C ASN A 53 4.39 10.07 5.95
N ILE A 54 4.23 10.15 4.63
CA ILE A 54 4.78 11.23 3.81
C ILE A 54 4.19 12.59 4.22
N ARG A 55 2.88 12.69 4.44
CA ARG A 55 2.23 13.93 4.93
C ARG A 55 2.69 14.32 6.33
N LYS A 56 2.94 13.33 7.20
CA LYS A 56 3.47 13.56 8.56
C LYS A 56 4.91 14.06 8.51
N TYR A 57 5.75 13.47 7.65
CA TYR A 57 7.13 13.86 7.46
C TYR A 57 7.25 15.25 6.82
N ASN A 58 6.45 15.53 5.80
CA ASN A 58 6.40 16.81 5.10
C ASN A 58 4.96 17.34 5.01
N SER A 59 4.57 18.19 5.96
CA SER A 59 3.23 18.80 5.97
C SER A 59 2.98 19.77 4.81
N SER A 60 4.02 20.19 4.08
CA SER A 60 3.89 21.02 2.88
C SER A 60 3.70 20.19 1.61
N TRP A 61 3.82 18.86 1.68
CA TRP A 61 3.51 17.99 0.56
C TRP A 61 1.99 17.97 0.32
N VAL A 62 1.56 18.59 -0.78
CA VAL A 62 0.15 18.70 -1.17
C VAL A 62 -0.08 17.94 -2.46
N CYS A 63 -0.78 16.81 -2.35
CA CYS A 63 -1.25 16.02 -3.46
C CYS A 63 -2.76 15.82 -3.31
N ALA A 64 -3.54 16.53 -4.13
CA ALA A 64 -4.99 16.51 -4.03
C ALA A 64 -5.56 15.13 -4.40
N LYS A 65 -4.96 14.48 -5.41
CA LYS A 65 -5.27 13.12 -5.81
C LYS A 65 -4.01 12.46 -6.39
N VAL A 66 -3.73 11.26 -5.93
CA VAL A 66 -2.72 10.37 -6.54
C VAL A 66 -3.40 9.62 -7.68
N GLU A 67 -2.99 9.88 -8.91
CA GLU A 67 -3.52 9.18 -10.10
C GLU A 67 -2.74 7.90 -10.39
N ASN A 68 -1.44 7.91 -10.09
CA ASN A 68 -0.57 6.77 -10.31
C ASN A 68 0.56 6.72 -9.29
N ILE A 69 1.15 5.54 -9.12
CA ILE A 69 2.26 5.29 -8.19
C ILE A 69 3.31 4.42 -8.88
N SER A 70 4.57 4.71 -8.59
CA SER A 70 5.71 3.88 -8.91
C SER A 70 6.45 3.56 -7.62
N CYS A 71 6.75 2.29 -7.40
CA CYS A 71 7.51 1.82 -6.24
C CYS A 71 8.73 1.05 -6.73
N ARG A 72 9.87 1.27 -6.08
CA ARG A 72 11.10 0.52 -6.36
C ARG A 72 11.95 0.35 -5.10
N ALA A 73 12.82 -0.66 -5.11
CA ALA A 73 13.85 -0.76 -4.08
C ALA A 73 15.01 0.20 -4.40
N GLU A 74 15.44 0.99 -3.43
CA GLU A 74 16.48 2.01 -3.60
C GLU A 74 17.79 1.41 -4.16
N LYS A 75 18.18 0.22 -3.64
CA LYS A 75 19.40 -0.48 -4.06
C LYS A 75 19.26 -1.27 -5.37
N TYR A 76 18.03 -1.50 -5.83
CA TYR A 76 17.74 -2.31 -7.01
C TYR A 76 16.70 -1.62 -7.91
N PRO A 77 16.97 -0.40 -8.39
CA PRO A 77 15.97 0.40 -9.12
C PRO A 77 15.59 -0.18 -10.48
N ASP A 78 16.47 -1.00 -11.07
CA ASP A 78 16.26 -1.63 -12.37
C ASP A 78 15.55 -3.00 -12.28
N ILE A 79 15.32 -3.50 -11.06
CA ILE A 79 14.66 -4.78 -10.83
C ILE A 79 13.19 -4.50 -10.52
N PRO A 80 12.23 -5.05 -11.30
CA PRO A 80 10.82 -4.91 -10.99
C PRO A 80 10.52 -5.40 -9.57
N ILE A 81 9.65 -4.68 -8.86
CA ILE A 81 9.33 -5.00 -7.46
C ILE A 81 8.82 -6.44 -7.27
N ALA A 82 8.09 -6.96 -8.26
CA ALA A 82 7.57 -8.33 -8.27
C ALA A 82 8.68 -9.40 -8.38
N ASP A 83 9.85 -9.04 -8.93
CA ASP A 83 10.97 -9.94 -9.16
C ASP A 83 11.96 -9.96 -7.97
N LEU A 84 11.80 -9.04 -7.00
CA LEU A 84 12.65 -8.98 -5.80
C LEU A 84 12.40 -10.16 -4.84
N GLY A 85 11.26 -10.83 -4.96
CA GLY A 85 10.87 -11.95 -4.10
C GLY A 85 10.40 -11.52 -2.70
N GLN A 86 10.00 -10.25 -2.54
CA GLN A 86 9.44 -9.72 -1.29
C GLN A 86 7.92 -9.54 -1.41
N THR A 87 7.22 -9.73 -0.30
CA THR A 87 5.79 -9.43 -0.20
C THR A 87 5.65 -7.93 0.06
N VAL A 88 5.27 -7.17 -0.97
CA VAL A 88 5.13 -5.71 -0.89
C VAL A 88 3.80 -5.28 -1.48
N GLU A 89 3.07 -4.46 -0.74
CA GLU A 89 1.90 -3.76 -1.23
C GLU A 89 2.34 -2.41 -1.80
N CYS A 90 2.00 -2.12 -3.05
CA CYS A 90 2.24 -0.83 -3.70
C CYS A 90 0.96 -0.41 -4.42
N ASN A 91 0.24 0.60 -3.91
CA ASN A 91 -0.98 1.08 -4.52
C ASN A 91 -1.25 2.56 -4.25
N VAL A 92 -2.04 3.18 -5.14
CA VAL A 92 -2.33 4.62 -5.13
C VAL A 92 -3.12 5.11 -3.90
N ASN A 93 -3.82 4.22 -3.19
CA ASN A 93 -4.66 4.60 -2.05
C ASN A 93 -3.87 4.65 -0.75
N VAL A 94 -2.90 3.75 -0.59
CA VAL A 94 -2.15 3.56 0.66
C VAL A 94 -0.72 4.07 0.54
N GLY A 95 -0.09 3.94 -0.64
CA GLY A 95 1.35 4.11 -0.84
C GLY A 95 2.03 2.74 -0.94
N LEU A 96 3.16 2.58 -0.26
CA LEU A 96 3.86 1.30 -0.13
C LEU A 96 3.88 0.80 1.31
N ILE A 97 3.67 -0.50 1.47
CA ILE A 97 3.78 -1.24 2.73
C ILE A 97 4.58 -2.51 2.48
N CYS A 98 5.67 -2.66 3.23
CA CYS A 98 6.39 -3.91 3.41
C CYS A 98 6.48 -4.21 4.90
N ASN A 99 6.01 -5.39 5.34
CA ASN A 99 6.19 -5.83 6.73
C ASN A 99 7.31 -6.87 6.81
N ASN A 100 8.21 -6.73 7.79
CA ASN A 100 9.27 -7.71 8.03
C ASN A 100 8.69 -9.10 8.38
N SER A 101 7.53 -9.15 9.04
CA SER A 101 6.85 -10.40 9.40
C SER A 101 6.43 -11.25 8.21
N ASP A 102 6.22 -10.62 7.05
CA ASP A 102 5.66 -11.26 5.86
C ASP A 102 6.76 -11.72 4.90
N GLN A 103 8.03 -11.35 5.18
CA GLN A 103 9.17 -11.70 4.35
C GLN A 103 9.68 -13.10 4.68
N GLN A 104 9.99 -13.85 3.63
CA GLN A 104 10.60 -15.17 3.73
C GLN A 104 12.05 -15.10 3.26
N ILE A 105 12.87 -16.05 3.72
CA ILE A 105 14.21 -16.22 3.17
C ILE A 105 14.06 -16.75 1.74
N GLY A 106 14.51 -15.98 0.74
CA GLY A 106 14.40 -16.37 -0.67
C GLY A 106 14.46 -15.16 -1.60
N GLY A 107 14.60 -15.40 -2.91
CA GLY A 107 14.74 -14.34 -3.91
C GLY A 107 16.17 -13.81 -4.04
N ILE A 108 16.32 -12.55 -4.43
CA ILE A 108 17.64 -11.91 -4.61
C ILE A 108 18.32 -11.65 -3.25
N ILE A 109 17.54 -11.60 -2.15
CA ILE A 109 18.00 -11.19 -0.82
C ILE A 109 17.85 -12.34 0.18
N PRO A 110 18.93 -12.74 0.88
CA PRO A 110 18.91 -13.90 1.78
C PRO A 110 18.41 -13.60 3.20
N MET A 111 17.67 -12.51 3.44
CA MET A 111 17.20 -12.10 4.77
C MET A 111 15.69 -11.89 4.80
N PRO A 112 14.98 -12.30 5.87
CA PRO A 112 13.54 -12.10 6.02
C PRO A 112 13.24 -10.70 6.59
N VAL A 113 13.73 -9.66 5.90
CA VAL A 113 13.57 -8.24 6.25
C VAL A 113 13.30 -7.48 4.96
N CYS A 114 12.41 -6.50 5.01
CA CYS A 114 12.14 -5.60 3.89
C CYS A 114 13.42 -4.95 3.36
N LEU A 115 13.49 -4.77 2.04
CA LEU A 115 14.42 -3.83 1.43
C LEU A 115 14.01 -2.40 1.77
N ASN A 116 14.94 -1.47 1.56
CA ASN A 116 14.60 -0.04 1.56
C ASN A 116 13.94 0.29 0.23
N TYR A 117 12.69 0.76 0.29
CA TYR A 117 11.88 1.15 -0.84
C TYR A 117 11.68 2.67 -0.86
N GLU A 118 11.42 3.16 -2.05
CA GLU A 118 11.01 4.54 -2.27
C GLU A 118 9.85 4.56 -3.26
N ILE A 119 9.02 5.61 -3.18
CA ILE A 119 7.90 5.80 -4.09
C ILE A 119 7.99 7.11 -4.84
N SER A 120 7.49 7.12 -6.07
CA SER A 120 7.15 8.32 -6.81
C SER A 120 5.66 8.27 -7.10
N VAL A 121 4.98 9.41 -6.97
CA VAL A 121 3.53 9.50 -7.16
C VAL A 121 3.19 10.54 -8.21
N CYS A 122 2.23 10.23 -9.07
CA CYS A 122 1.71 11.15 -10.07
C CYS A 122 0.54 11.91 -9.44
N CYS A 123 0.78 13.17 -9.09
CA CYS A 123 -0.17 14.00 -8.37
C CYS A 123 -0.92 14.94 -9.30
N THR A 124 -2.25 14.94 -9.21
CA THR A 124 -3.07 15.93 -9.92
C THR A 124 -2.79 17.33 -9.35
N PRO A 125 -2.60 18.34 -10.22
CA PRO A 125 -2.46 19.72 -9.79
C PRO A 125 -3.62 20.13 -8.89
N ASN A 126 -3.31 20.84 -7.79
CA ASN A 126 -4.33 21.32 -6.86
C ASN A 126 -5.05 22.56 -7.40
N ARG A 127 -5.76 22.39 -8.51
CA ARG A 127 -6.55 23.43 -9.16
C ARG A 127 -8.02 22.98 -9.27
N PRO A 128 -9.00 23.86 -9.02
CA PRO A 128 -10.41 23.50 -9.03
C PRO A 128 -10.85 22.85 -10.35
N GLU A 129 -10.29 23.29 -11.48
CA GLU A 129 -10.59 22.74 -12.80
C GLU A 129 -10.08 21.30 -13.04
N CYS A 130 -9.12 20.84 -12.23
CA CYS A 130 -8.50 19.51 -12.34
C CYS A 130 -9.08 18.50 -11.36
N LEU A 131 -9.86 18.95 -10.39
CA LEU A 131 -10.50 18.09 -9.40
C LEU A 131 -11.93 17.76 -9.87
N PRO A 132 -12.38 16.50 -9.71
CA PRO A 132 -13.76 16.17 -10.01
C PRO A 132 -14.69 17.06 -9.17
N PRO A 133 -15.80 17.55 -9.74
CA PRO A 133 -16.77 18.33 -8.97
C PRO A 133 -17.24 17.47 -7.81
N ASP A 134 -17.22 18.05 -6.60
CA ASP A 134 -17.75 17.40 -5.41
C ASP A 134 -19.24 17.15 -5.65
N HIS A 135 -19.60 15.91 -5.96
CA HIS A 135 -20.99 15.52 -6.09
C HIS A 135 -21.56 15.44 -4.68
N THR A 136 -21.95 16.59 -4.13
CA THR A 136 -22.82 16.64 -2.97
C THR A 136 -24.12 15.95 -3.39
N PRO A 137 -24.55 14.84 -2.77
CA PRO A 137 -25.86 14.31 -3.05
C PRO A 137 -26.90 15.36 -2.63
N GLU A 138 -27.53 16.00 -3.60
CA GLU A 138 -28.72 16.82 -3.34
C GLU A 138 -29.72 15.94 -2.61
N THR A 139 -29.93 16.25 -1.33
CA THR A 139 -30.97 15.61 -0.54
C THR A 139 -32.29 16.04 -1.17
N PRO A 140 -33.18 15.12 -1.61
CA PRO A 140 -34.48 15.53 -2.11
C PRO A 140 -35.19 16.26 -0.98
N THR A 141 -35.44 17.56 -1.19
CA THR A 141 -36.19 18.38 -0.25
C THR A 141 -37.64 17.95 -0.32
N THR A 142 -38.03 17.00 0.53
CA THR A 142 -39.43 16.61 0.71
C THR A 142 -40.14 17.73 1.46
N THR A 143 -40.95 18.50 0.75
CA THR A 143 -41.82 19.54 1.31
C THR A 143 -42.77 18.91 2.35
N PRO A 144 -42.86 19.43 3.59
CA PRO A 144 -43.81 18.91 4.57
C PRO A 144 -45.21 19.47 4.28
N SER A 145 -46.11 18.63 3.78
CA SER A 145 -47.55 18.92 3.82
C SER A 145 -48.08 18.61 5.23
N THR A 146 -48.53 19.65 5.93
CA THR A 146 -49.01 19.58 7.31
C THR A 146 -50.44 19.03 7.40
N SER A 147 -50.55 17.89 8.10
CA SER A 147 -51.55 17.47 9.11
C SER A 147 -53.04 17.34 8.76
N SER A 148 -53.56 16.13 9.01
CA SER A 148 -54.74 15.73 9.84
C SER A 148 -55.04 14.25 9.50
N SER A 149 -55.36 13.28 10.35
CA SER A 149 -55.83 13.20 11.73
C SER A 149 -55.82 11.72 12.18
N ILE A 150 -55.58 11.46 13.48
CA ILE A 150 -56.16 10.38 14.32
C ILE A 150 -55.91 8.91 13.91
N THR A 151 -55.18 8.16 14.74
CA THR A 151 -55.70 6.97 15.48
C THR A 151 -54.67 6.43 16.50
N HIS A 152 -55.07 6.46 17.76
CA HIS A 152 -54.96 5.42 18.81
C HIS A 152 -53.77 4.43 18.89
N SER A 153 -53.24 4.38 20.13
CA SER A 153 -53.10 3.19 20.98
C SER A 153 -51.79 2.37 20.98
N THR A 154 -51.03 2.61 22.05
CA THR A 154 -50.56 1.64 23.08
C THR A 154 -49.64 0.45 22.77
N ILE A 155 -48.67 0.34 23.68
CA ILE A 155 -48.06 -0.85 24.31
C ILE A 155 -46.70 -1.33 23.77
N SER A 156 -45.73 -1.21 24.69
CA SER A 156 -44.57 -2.02 25.05
C SER A 156 -44.23 -3.26 24.20
N THR A 157 -42.94 -3.59 24.09
CA THR A 157 -42.30 -4.72 24.82
C THR A 157 -40.79 -4.77 24.53
N THR A 158 -40.05 -5.10 25.58
CA THR A 158 -38.62 -5.38 25.76
C THR A 158 -38.08 -6.65 25.05
N ALA A 159 -36.76 -6.82 25.11
CA ALA A 159 -35.99 -8.10 25.05
C ALA A 159 -35.77 -8.70 23.64
N SER A 160 -34.66 -9.37 23.30
CA SER A 160 -33.39 -9.70 23.96
C SER A 160 -32.40 -10.21 22.90
N THR A 161 -31.11 -10.15 23.23
CA THR A 161 -30.00 -10.93 22.65
C THR A 161 -30.29 -12.42 22.51
N PRO A 162 -29.58 -13.11 21.60
CA PRO A 162 -29.15 -14.47 21.86
C PRO A 162 -27.61 -14.54 21.92
N VAL A 163 -27.14 -14.95 23.10
CA VAL A 163 -25.87 -15.66 23.31
C VAL A 163 -26.11 -17.11 22.88
N LEU A 164 -25.19 -17.69 22.11
CA LEU A 164 -25.07 -19.13 21.97
C LEU A 164 -23.62 -19.55 22.26
N THR A 165 -23.47 -20.23 23.38
CA THR A 165 -22.30 -20.95 23.86
C THR A 165 -22.37 -22.42 23.45
N GLU A 166 -21.18 -22.95 23.12
CA GLU A 166 -20.68 -24.33 23.23
C GLU A 166 -21.45 -25.54 22.67
N THR A 167 -20.72 -26.44 22.00
CA THR A 167 -20.51 -27.81 22.53
C THR A 167 -19.40 -28.54 21.76
N SER A 168 -18.47 -29.09 22.56
CA SER A 168 -17.43 -30.05 22.20
C SER A 168 -18.00 -31.46 21.97
N SER A 169 -17.45 -32.21 21.02
CA SER A 169 -17.37 -33.68 21.08
C SER A 169 -16.27 -34.17 20.15
N GLY A 170 -15.24 -34.78 20.74
CA GLY A 170 -14.14 -35.43 20.03
C GLY A 170 -14.45 -36.86 19.63
N ILE A 171 -13.68 -37.40 18.68
CA ILE A 171 -13.38 -38.82 18.56
C ILE A 171 -11.89 -38.98 18.20
N THR A 172 -11.29 -39.90 18.92
CA THR A 172 -9.92 -40.41 18.98
C THR A 172 -9.51 -41.23 17.74
N ASN A 173 -8.22 -41.24 17.38
CA ASN A 173 -7.36 -42.43 17.42
C ASN A 173 -5.98 -42.23 16.74
N ALA A 174 -4.94 -42.48 17.55
CA ALA A 174 -3.72 -43.28 17.30
C ALA A 174 -2.75 -42.85 16.17
N THR A 175 -1.42 -42.81 16.31
CA THR A 175 -0.52 -43.76 16.99
C THR A 175 0.86 -43.12 17.24
N MET A 176 1.48 -43.47 18.37
CA MET A 176 2.84 -43.13 18.79
C MET A 176 3.90 -43.84 17.95
N SER A 177 5.02 -43.19 17.65
CA SER A 177 6.36 -43.78 17.87
C SER A 177 7.46 -42.71 17.85
N PRO A 178 8.39 -42.72 18.83
CA PRO A 178 9.58 -41.88 18.86
C PRO A 178 10.79 -42.61 18.25
N SER A 179 11.73 -41.89 17.65
CA SER A 179 13.09 -42.40 17.41
C SER A 179 14.15 -41.42 17.86
N SER A 180 14.66 -41.73 19.04
CA SER A 180 16.05 -41.73 19.52
C SER A 180 17.11 -40.89 18.79
N THR A 181 17.68 -40.00 19.60
CA THR A 181 19.08 -39.61 19.74
C THR A 181 20.14 -40.62 19.25
N THR A 182 21.20 -40.10 18.62
CA THR A 182 22.55 -40.64 18.77
C THR A 182 23.59 -39.53 18.71
N SER A 183 24.29 -39.34 19.83
CA SER A 183 25.50 -38.55 19.99
C SER A 183 26.71 -39.46 19.79
N SER A 184 27.71 -39.00 19.02
CA SER A 184 29.04 -39.60 18.86
C SER A 184 29.93 -38.56 18.15
N SER A 185 30.75 -37.80 18.90
CA SER A 185 32.16 -38.05 19.26
C SER A 185 33.16 -37.98 18.09
N THR A 186 33.98 -36.93 18.11
CA THR A 186 35.19 -36.63 17.31
C THR A 186 36.26 -37.74 17.37
N PRO A 187 37.19 -37.79 16.39
CA PRO A 187 38.53 -37.24 16.64
C PRO A 187 39.23 -36.54 15.44
N ARG A 188 39.81 -35.37 15.77
CA ARG A 188 41.08 -34.76 15.34
C ARG A 188 41.81 -35.29 14.08
N THR A 189 42.10 -34.37 13.15
CA THR A 189 43.34 -34.40 12.35
C THR A 189 44.09 -33.09 12.51
N THR A 190 45.33 -33.22 12.98
CA THR A 190 46.34 -32.17 13.12
C THR A 190 47.05 -32.02 11.77
N THR A 191 47.28 -30.80 11.28
CA THR A 191 48.39 -30.54 10.35
C THR A 191 49.06 -29.24 10.75
N THR A 192 50.20 -29.41 11.39
CA THR A 192 51.27 -28.44 11.61
C THR A 192 52.06 -28.25 10.31
N GLY A 193 52.39 -27.00 9.98
CA GLY A 193 53.35 -26.67 8.93
C GLY A 193 53.59 -25.16 8.80
N PRO A 194 54.80 -24.64 9.11
CA PRO A 194 55.13 -23.22 9.15
C PRO A 194 55.83 -22.72 7.86
N GLY A 195 55.83 -21.41 7.62
CA GLY A 195 56.69 -20.76 6.62
C GLY A 195 56.12 -19.41 6.17
N SER A 196 56.47 -18.30 6.84
CA SER A 196 57.64 -17.42 6.56
C SER A 196 57.35 -16.37 5.47
N SER A 197 57.16 -15.14 5.96
CA SER A 197 57.72 -13.86 5.48
C SER A 197 57.97 -13.64 3.98
N THR A 198 57.44 -12.53 3.44
CA THR A 198 58.24 -11.56 2.65
C THR A 198 57.61 -10.17 2.71
N THR A 199 58.44 -9.24 3.18
CA THR A 199 58.34 -7.79 3.16
C THR A 199 58.48 -7.26 1.73
N THR A 200 57.70 -6.25 1.33
CA THR A 200 58.21 -5.27 0.34
C THR A 200 57.57 -3.91 0.60
N ALA A 201 58.37 -3.01 1.17
CA ALA A 201 58.21 -1.58 1.03
C ALA A 201 58.73 -1.19 -0.36
N THR A 202 58.02 -0.32 -1.09
CA THR A 202 58.64 0.53 -2.11
C THR A 202 57.88 1.85 -2.19
N THR A 203 58.58 2.88 -1.75
CA THR A 203 58.38 4.32 -1.92
C THR A 203 58.49 4.72 -3.40
N SER A 204 57.82 5.81 -3.80
CA SER A 204 58.29 6.90 -4.71
C SER A 204 57.06 7.59 -5.31
N SER A 205 56.67 8.83 -4.94
CA SER A 205 57.30 10.15 -5.07
C SER A 205 57.12 10.83 -6.45
N THR A 206 56.39 11.96 -6.42
CA THR A 206 56.57 13.23 -7.18
C THR A 206 56.20 13.20 -8.67
N SER A 207 55.27 14.00 -9.18
CA SER A 207 55.36 15.43 -9.58
C SER A 207 54.03 15.71 -10.31
N VAL A 208 53.35 16.87 -10.27
CA VAL A 208 53.74 18.28 -10.49
C VAL A 208 52.73 19.17 -9.76
#